data_AF-A0A960XVJ9-F1
#
_entry.id   AF-A0A960XVJ9-F1
#
_cell.length_a   1.000
_cell.length_b   1.000
_cell.length_c   1.000
_cell.angle_alpha   90.00
_cell.angle_beta   90.00
_cell.angle_gamma   90.00
#
_symmetry.space_group_name_H-M   'P 1'
#
loop_
_entity.id
_entity.type
_entity.pdbx_description
1 polymer ?
#
loop_
_entity_poly.entity_id
_entity_poly.type
_entity_poly.pdbx_seq_one_letter_code
_entity_poly.pdbx_strand_id
1 'polypeptide(L)'
;MDALVGMRKALVLGLLCVVSHGFAVEPFNPFENDQGDSSPKVAMPGKEGFRVSFEPAQQTTLVAEISSPVRKVHKEFGDSFEKGDLLIELDDVIFQSSFAKYQAGLEKAKAELATK
;
A
#
# COMPACT_ATOMS: atom_id res chain seq x y z
N MET A 1 -36.71 47.72 -1.02
CA MET A 1 -36.70 47.55 0.45
C MET A 1 -35.98 46.24 0.78
N ASP A 2 -34.71 46.04 0.43
CA ASP A 2 -33.46 46.77 0.76
C ASP A 2 -32.67 46.08 1.87
N ALA A 3 -31.34 46.17 1.71
CA ALA A 3 -30.21 45.63 2.49
C ALA A 3 -29.86 44.16 2.17
N LEU A 4 -28.86 43.81 1.35
CA LEU A 4 -27.59 44.44 0.94
C LEU A 4 -26.66 44.87 2.10
N VAL A 5 -25.38 44.50 1.92
CA VAL A 5 -24.16 45.04 2.54
C VAL A 5 -23.67 44.35 3.82
N GLY A 6 -22.58 43.62 3.65
CA GLY A 6 -21.73 43.15 4.75
C GLY A 6 -20.29 42.84 4.34
N MET A 7 -19.76 43.50 3.30
CA MET A 7 -18.33 43.53 2.98
C MET A 7 -17.52 43.90 4.24
N ARG A 8 -16.58 43.05 4.63
CA ARG A 8 -15.48 43.46 5.52
C ARG A 8 -14.14 43.08 4.91
N LYS A 9 -13.61 44.09 4.22
CA LYS A 9 -12.22 44.57 4.33
C LYS A 9 -11.12 43.60 3.92
N ALA A 10 -10.70 43.77 2.68
CA ALA A 10 -9.30 43.80 2.31
C ALA A 10 -8.49 44.67 3.30
N LEU A 11 -7.35 44.18 3.77
CA LEU A 11 -6.26 45.02 4.24
C LEU A 11 -4.92 44.24 4.18
N VAL A 12 -4.08 44.67 3.21
CA VAL A 12 -2.65 44.99 3.36
C VAL A 12 -1.70 43.81 3.67
N LEU A 13 -0.90 43.40 2.69
CA LEU A 13 0.44 43.94 2.34
C LEU A 13 1.52 43.54 3.37
N GLY A 14 2.54 42.83 2.88
CA GLY A 14 3.75 42.48 3.62
C GLY A 14 4.48 41.38 2.86
N LEU A 15 5.10 41.67 1.72
CA LEU A 15 6.46 42.23 1.62
C LEU A 15 7.51 41.28 2.24
N LEU A 16 8.21 40.57 1.36
CA LEU A 16 9.66 40.37 1.34
C LEU A 16 10.34 39.81 2.62
N CYS A 17 10.85 38.57 2.51
CA CYS A 17 12.19 38.23 3.01
C CYS A 17 12.80 37.08 2.19
N VAL A 18 13.60 37.47 1.21
CA VAL A 18 14.78 36.73 0.76
C VAL A 18 15.77 36.75 1.92
N VAL A 19 16.37 35.62 2.33
CA VAL A 19 17.81 35.49 2.64
C VAL A 19 18.19 34.00 2.65
N SER A 20 19.01 33.66 1.67
CA SER A 20 19.88 32.50 1.57
C SER A 20 20.83 32.41 2.76
N HIS A 21 20.98 31.24 3.39
CA HIS A 21 22.24 30.88 4.04
C HIS A 21 22.58 29.43 3.71
N GLY A 22 23.69 29.27 2.99
CA GLY A 22 24.32 27.99 2.71
C GLY A 22 24.77 27.36 4.01
N PHE A 23 24.36 26.10 4.20
CA PHE A 23 24.82 25.26 5.27
C PHE A 23 26.03 24.47 4.75
N ALA A 24 27.22 25.08 4.85
CA ALA A 24 28.49 24.42 4.59
C ALA A 24 28.92 23.69 5.86
N VAL A 25 28.71 22.38 5.91
CA VAL A 25 29.29 21.49 6.92
C VAL A 25 30.66 21.08 6.40
N GLU A 26 31.73 21.58 7.02
CA GLU A 26 33.06 21.02 6.84
C GLU A 26 33.16 19.68 7.58
N PRO A 27 33.68 18.61 6.96
CA PRO A 27 33.93 17.38 7.69
C PRO A 27 35.25 17.49 8.47
N PHE A 28 35.14 17.59 9.79
CA PHE A 28 36.24 17.31 10.72
C PHE A 28 36.40 15.79 10.84
N ASN A 29 37.47 15.23 10.27
CA ASN A 29 37.89 13.85 10.55
C ASN A 29 39.29 13.87 11.18
N PRO A 30 39.40 13.64 12.51
CA PRO A 30 40.66 13.67 13.25
C PRO A 30 41.34 12.29 13.33
N PHE A 31 41.20 11.42 12.33
CA PHE A 31 41.91 10.14 12.35
C PHE A 31 43.33 10.32 11.83
N GLU A 32 44.22 10.52 12.79
CA GLU A 32 45.66 10.37 12.68
C GLU A 32 46.02 9.03 12.02
N ASN A 33 47.03 9.11 11.15
CA ASN A 33 47.70 7.97 10.56
C ASN A 33 48.42 7.19 11.67
N ASP A 34 47.97 5.98 11.98
CA ASP A 34 48.77 5.03 12.74
C ASP A 34 49.46 4.05 11.79
N GLN A 35 50.77 3.96 11.94
CA GLN A 35 51.72 3.39 11.02
C GLN A 35 52.05 1.95 11.45
N GLY A 36 51.91 1.00 10.52
CA GLY A 36 52.76 -0.19 10.47
C GLY A 36 52.48 -1.31 11.47
N ASP A 37 51.57 -2.21 11.11
CA ASP A 37 51.70 -3.63 11.46
C ASP A 37 51.93 -4.43 10.17
N SER A 38 53.21 -4.69 9.86
CA SER A 38 53.63 -5.57 8.77
C SER A 38 53.63 -7.03 9.23
N SER A 39 52.50 -7.50 9.73
CA SER A 39 52.24 -8.94 9.86
C SER A 39 52.08 -9.52 8.44
N PRO A 40 52.73 -10.65 8.09
CA PRO A 40 52.54 -11.26 6.78
C PRO A 40 51.07 -11.66 6.67
N LYS A 41 50.33 -10.91 5.84
CA LYS A 41 48.93 -11.17 5.52
C LYS A 41 48.88 -12.55 4.89
N VAL A 42 48.51 -13.56 5.69
CA VAL A 42 48.29 -14.93 5.21
C VAL A 42 47.18 -14.83 4.18
N ALA A 43 47.58 -14.83 2.90
CA ALA A 43 46.67 -14.85 1.78
C ALA A 43 45.98 -16.20 1.79
N MET A 44 44.86 -16.30 2.50
CA MET A 44 43.93 -17.41 2.32
C MET A 44 43.53 -17.39 0.84
N PRO A 45 43.53 -18.56 0.16
CA PRO A 45 43.13 -18.63 -1.24
C PRO A 45 41.77 -17.94 -1.38
N GLY A 46 41.72 -16.93 -2.25
CA GLY A 46 40.59 -16.06 -2.47
C GLY A 46 39.33 -16.87 -2.74
N LYS A 47 38.54 -17.11 -1.70
CA LYS A 47 37.12 -17.38 -1.86
C LYS A 47 36.51 -16.02 -2.15
N GLU A 48 36.53 -15.63 -3.41
CA GLU A 48 35.69 -14.55 -3.91
C GLU A 48 34.27 -14.88 -3.46
N GLY A 49 33.81 -14.20 -2.42
CA GLY A 49 32.49 -14.44 -1.83
C GLY A 49 31.44 -13.99 -2.83
N PHE A 50 30.60 -14.91 -3.28
CA PHE A 50 29.46 -14.56 -4.12
C PHE A 50 28.42 -13.84 -3.28
N ARG A 51 27.99 -12.66 -3.74
CA ARG A 51 26.80 -12.01 -3.21
C ARG A 51 25.59 -12.68 -3.85
N VAL A 52 24.83 -13.41 -3.06
CA VAL A 52 23.60 -14.07 -3.49
C VAL A 52 22.43 -13.37 -2.84
N SER A 53 21.45 -12.96 -3.64
CA SER A 53 20.15 -12.48 -3.18
C SER A 53 19.13 -13.58 -3.40
N PHE A 54 18.27 -13.81 -2.41
CA PHE A 54 17.17 -14.75 -2.53
C PHE A 54 15.90 -13.98 -2.84
N GLU A 55 15.18 -14.44 -3.86
CA GLU A 55 13.88 -13.92 -4.27
C GLU A 55 12.85 -15.05 -4.22
N PRO A 56 11.57 -14.73 -3.95
CA PRO A 56 10.53 -15.74 -3.98
C PRO A 56 10.44 -16.35 -5.38
N ALA A 57 10.44 -17.69 -5.46
CA ALA A 57 10.33 -18.39 -6.74
C ALA A 57 9.03 -18.03 -7.48
N GLN A 58 7.97 -17.72 -6.74
CA GLN A 58 6.69 -17.29 -7.27
C GLN A 58 6.10 -16.19 -6.37
N GLN A 59 5.58 -15.14 -7.01
CA GLN A 59 4.84 -14.07 -6.35
C GLN A 59 3.52 -13.88 -7.09
N THR A 60 2.43 -13.78 -6.34
CA THR A 60 1.11 -13.53 -6.91
C THR A 60 0.40 -12.42 -6.14
N THR A 61 -0.44 -11.67 -6.83
CA THR A 61 -1.30 -10.65 -6.22
C THR A 61 -2.73 -11.16 -6.25
N LEU A 62 -3.35 -11.24 -5.08
CA LEU A 62 -4.75 -11.63 -4.96
C LEU A 62 -5.63 -10.38 -5.01
N VAL A 63 -6.68 -10.45 -5.82
CA VAL A 63 -7.66 -9.37 -5.98
C VAL A 63 -9.04 -9.98 -5.95
N ALA A 64 -9.96 -9.36 -5.22
CA ALA A 64 -11.36 -9.77 -5.23
C ALA A 64 -11.99 -9.43 -6.59
N GLU A 65 -12.77 -10.36 -7.13
CA GLU A 65 -13.50 -10.14 -8.39
C GLU A 65 -14.67 -9.15 -8.20
N ILE A 66 -15.20 -9.07 -6.99
CA ILE A 66 -16.31 -8.17 -6.64
C ILE A 66 -15.80 -6.98 -5.82
N SER A 67 -16.38 -5.82 -6.09
CA SER A 67 -16.18 -4.63 -5.26
C SER A 67 -17.24 -4.61 -4.16
N SER A 68 -16.83 -4.99 -2.95
CA SER A 68 -17.69 -4.93 -1.75
C SER A 68 -16.85 -4.61 -0.51
N PRO A 69 -17.42 -3.97 0.52
CA PRO A 69 -16.72 -3.76 1.78
C PRO A 69 -16.22 -5.08 2.38
N VAL A 70 -15.03 -5.03 2.99
CA VAL A 70 -14.47 -6.17 3.74
C VAL A 70 -15.18 -6.27 5.08
N ARG A 71 -15.77 -7.44 5.36
CA ARG A 71 -16.42 -7.74 6.63
C ARG A 71 -15.43 -8.29 7.65
N LYS A 72 -14.55 -9.20 7.22
CA LYS A 72 -13.57 -9.85 8.10
C LYS A 72 -12.31 -10.27 7.34
N VAL A 73 -11.16 -10.16 8.00
CA VAL A 73 -9.89 -10.70 7.52
C VAL A 73 -9.52 -11.87 8.41
N HIS A 74 -9.20 -13.02 7.82
CA HIS A 74 -8.95 -14.28 8.53
C HIS A 74 -7.48 -14.66 8.63
N LYS A 75 -6.63 -14.06 7.79
CA LYS A 75 -5.19 -14.35 7.72
C LYS A 75 -4.41 -13.06 7.82
N GLU A 76 -3.35 -13.08 8.62
CA GLU A 76 -2.49 -11.93 8.84
C GLU A 76 -1.24 -12.00 7.97
N PHE A 77 -0.46 -10.91 7.97
CA PHE A 77 0.76 -10.83 7.20
C PHE A 77 1.80 -11.80 7.76
N GLY A 78 2.32 -12.68 6.91
CA GLY A 78 3.28 -13.73 7.31
C GLY A 78 2.64 -15.10 7.54
N ASP A 79 1.31 -15.21 7.54
CA ASP A 79 0.64 -16.49 7.61
C ASP A 79 0.77 -17.28 6.30
N SER A 80 0.91 -18.60 6.44
CA SER A 80 0.74 -19.54 5.33
C SER A 80 -0.74 -19.84 5.10
N PHE A 81 -1.12 -20.01 3.84
CA PHE A 81 -2.45 -20.44 3.43
C PHE A 81 -2.36 -21.43 2.27
N GLU A 82 -3.36 -22.30 2.18
CA GLU A 82 -3.50 -23.28 1.12
C GLU A 82 -4.61 -22.88 0.14
N LYS A 83 -4.68 -23.59 -0.99
CA LYS A 83 -5.72 -23.36 -1.98
C LYS A 83 -7.08 -23.73 -1.39
N GLY A 84 -7.99 -22.75 -1.38
CA GLY A 84 -9.34 -22.90 -0.85
C GLY A 84 -9.53 -22.29 0.53
N ASP A 85 -8.45 -21.82 1.17
CA ASP A 85 -8.56 -21.10 2.43
C ASP A 85 -9.33 -19.78 2.26
N LEU A 86 -10.20 -19.49 3.22
CA LEU A 86 -10.89 -18.21 3.31
C LEU A 86 -9.93 -17.17 3.87
N LEU A 87 -9.49 -16.24 3.02
CA LEU A 87 -8.58 -15.16 3.41
C LEU A 87 -9.33 -13.93 3.91
N ILE A 88 -10.39 -13.54 3.18
CA ILE A 88 -11.23 -12.38 3.45
C ILE A 88 -12.70 -12.75 3.26
N GLU A 89 -13.54 -12.24 4.16
CA GLU A 89 -15.00 -12.28 4.05
C GLU A 89 -15.47 -10.90 3.57
N LEU A 90 -16.23 -10.87 2.49
CA LEU A 90 -16.81 -9.65 1.92
C LEU A 90 -18.28 -9.55 2.34
N ASP A 91 -18.78 -8.32 2.49
CA ASP A 91 -20.21 -8.09 2.71
C ASP A 91 -21.01 -8.49 1.46
N ASP A 92 -22.01 -9.36 1.62
CA ASP A 92 -22.80 -9.92 0.53
C ASP A 92 -24.26 -9.44 0.53
N VAL A 93 -24.66 -8.51 1.40
CA VAL A 93 -26.07 -8.10 1.57
C VAL A 93 -26.71 -7.62 0.27
N ILE A 94 -25.98 -6.82 -0.52
CA ILE A 94 -26.46 -6.31 -1.81
C ILE A 94 -26.58 -7.45 -2.83
N PHE A 95 -25.64 -8.40 -2.78
CA PHE A 95 -25.62 -9.54 -3.68
C PHE A 95 -26.78 -10.51 -3.39
N GLN A 96 -27.01 -10.84 -2.12
CA GLN A 96 -28.13 -11.68 -1.66
C GLN A 96 -29.48 -11.09 -2.08
N SER A 97 -29.66 -9.78 -1.89
CA SER A 97 -30.88 -9.08 -2.27
C SER A 97 -31.13 -9.15 -3.79
N SER A 98 -30.07 -8.99 -4.57
CA SER A 98 -30.13 -9.09 -6.03
C SER A 98 -30.43 -10.52 -6.48
N PHE A 99 -29.76 -11.52 -5.90
CA PHE A 99 -29.97 -12.93 -6.18
C PHE A 99 -31.42 -13.36 -5.92
N ALA A 100 -31.98 -12.98 -4.76
CA ALA A 100 -33.37 -13.27 -4.41
C ALA A 100 -34.36 -12.66 -5.42
N LYS A 101 -34.11 -11.43 -5.87
CA LYS A 101 -34.93 -10.78 -6.90
C LYS A 101 -34.89 -11.53 -8.24
N TYR A 102 -33.70 -11.95 -8.68
CA TYR A 102 -33.55 -12.72 -9.91
C TYR A 102 -34.20 -14.11 -9.80
N GLN A 103 -34.07 -14.76 -8.65
CA GLN A 103 -34.70 -16.05 -8.40
C GLN A 103 -36.24 -15.95 -8.45
N ALA A 104 -36.83 -14.95 -7.79
CA ALA A 104 -38.28 -14.73 -7.86
C ALA A 104 -38.76 -14.44 -9.30
N GLY A 105 -37.99 -13.66 -10.07
CA GLY A 105 -38.27 -13.43 -11.48
C GLY A 105 -38.21 -14.71 -12.33
N LEU A 106 -37.21 -15.56 -12.06
CA LEU A 106 -37.03 -16.85 -12.72
C LEU A 106 -38.17 -17.82 -12.39
N GLU A 107 -38.61 -17.89 -11.13
CA GLU A 107 -39.75 -18.70 -10.70
C GLU A 107 -41.05 -18.22 -11.33
N LYS A 108 -41.29 -16.91 -11.36
CA LYS A 108 -42.45 -16.33 -12.04
C LYS A 108 -42.46 -16.67 -13.53
N ALA A 109 -41.35 -16.50 -14.23
CA ALA A 109 -41.23 -16.82 -15.65
C ALA A 109 -41.46 -18.32 -15.93
N LYS A 110 -40.96 -19.20 -15.05
CA LYS A 110 -41.22 -20.65 -15.13
C LYS A 110 -42.70 -20.98 -14.94
N ALA A 111 -43.38 -20.33 -13.98
CA ALA A 111 -44.80 -20.53 -13.75
C ALA A 111 -45.64 -20.07 -14.96
N GLU A 112 -45.33 -18.91 -15.54
CA GLU A 112 -46.02 -18.41 -16.74
C GLU A 112 -45.84 -19.33 -17.95
N LEU A 113 -44.64 -19.92 -18.13
CA LEU A 113 -44.40 -20.91 -19.18
C LEU A 113 -45.16 -22.22 -18.95
N ALA A 114 -45.26 -22.69 -17.71
CA ALA A 114 -45.99 -23.92 -17.39
C ALA A 114 -47.51 -23.79 -17.59
N THR A 115 -48.04 -22.56 -17.53
CA THR A 115 -49.46 -22.26 -17.77
C THR A 115 -49.81 -22.01 -19.23
N LYS A 116 -48.81 -21.91 -20.12
CA LYS A 116 -49.01 -21.76 -21.57
C LYS A 116 -48.96 -23.11 -22.27
#